data_AF-A0A1W9RU32-F1
#
_entry.id   AF-A0A1W9RU32-F1
#
_cell.length_a   1.000
_cell.length_b   1.000
_cell.length_c   1.000
_cell.angle_alpha   90.00
_cell.angle_beta   90.00
_cell.angle_gamma   90.00
#
_symmetry.space_group_name_H-M   'P 1'
#
loop_
_entity.id
_entity.type
_entity.pdbx_description
1 polymer ?
#
loop_
_entity_poly.entity_id
_entity_poly.type
_entity_poly.pdbx_seq_one_letter_code
_entity_poly.pdbx_strand_id
1 'polypeptide(L)'
;MKIYYFSDTDWENRLQITQDRLNDVLSHLSADTDTSDLIVAVYLLRNHQLSGGIAIVQQNITPVQFAAKRGKWAFTNRFSAPVDLPEKFKLIRLKFNLNEANYPLQQIDQYGWEWRYQSFTDHFAFLFAHELHHFRRYHLGFHPREGEHSANKWALEQMQKSGFYVQGKRAIFRKQKRNSVRTFLQKLQPDRYQKFRYLRAGDQILIKYDPRGRYENDLAEVIRPLRKNSKRVVIATSDGKKWRWPLEWVHLVN
;
A
#
# COMPACT_ATOMS: atom_id res chain seq x y z
N MET A 1 23.92 -4.11 -0.10
CA MET A 1 22.64 -4.81 -0.32
C MET A 1 22.83 -6.31 -0.22
N LYS A 2 22.01 -7.03 0.56
CA LYS A 2 21.89 -8.50 0.46
C LYS A 2 20.59 -8.89 -0.24
N ILE A 3 20.62 -9.97 -1.01
CA ILE A 3 19.51 -10.41 -1.86
C ILE A 3 19.17 -11.86 -1.52
N TYR A 4 17.90 -12.16 -1.33
CA TYR A 4 17.41 -13.51 -1.06
C TYR A 4 16.29 -13.88 -2.03
N TYR A 5 16.40 -15.06 -2.63
CA TYR A 5 15.40 -15.61 -3.55
C TYR A 5 14.63 -16.74 -2.86
N PHE A 6 13.30 -16.69 -2.96
CA PHE A 6 12.39 -17.69 -2.45
C PHE A 6 11.49 -18.15 -3.59
N SER A 7 11.46 -19.46 -3.84
CA SER A 7 10.65 -20.03 -4.92
C SER A 7 9.97 -21.32 -4.49
N ASP A 8 8.82 -21.61 -5.09
CA ASP A 8 8.13 -22.92 -5.01
C ASP A 8 8.23 -23.71 -6.32
N THR A 9 9.10 -23.26 -7.23
CA THR A 9 9.33 -23.86 -8.54
C THR A 9 10.76 -23.67 -9.00
N ASP A 10 11.20 -24.52 -9.93
CA ASP A 10 12.36 -24.26 -10.77
C ASP A 10 12.03 -23.10 -11.73
N TRP A 11 12.42 -21.90 -11.37
CA TRP A 11 12.09 -20.67 -12.09
C TRP A 11 13.15 -20.32 -13.13
N GLU A 12 14.40 -20.72 -12.92
CA GLU A 12 15.51 -20.42 -13.82
C GLU A 12 15.29 -21.06 -15.18
N ASN A 13 14.97 -22.36 -15.18
CA ASN A 13 14.67 -23.09 -16.41
C ASN A 13 13.40 -22.58 -17.10
N ARG A 14 12.38 -22.16 -16.34
CA ARG A 14 11.10 -21.70 -16.90
C ARG A 14 11.19 -20.31 -17.53
N LEU A 15 11.95 -19.42 -16.92
CA LEU A 15 12.10 -18.03 -17.37
C LEU A 15 13.33 -17.85 -18.25
N GLN A 16 14.16 -18.88 -18.40
CA GLN A 16 15.47 -18.84 -19.06
C GLN A 16 16.33 -17.68 -18.54
N ILE A 17 16.35 -17.51 -17.22
CA ILE A 17 17.08 -16.45 -16.54
C ILE A 17 17.79 -17.00 -15.31
N THR A 18 18.99 -16.51 -15.04
CA THR A 18 19.80 -16.95 -13.91
C THR A 18 19.68 -15.99 -12.72
N GLN A 19 19.97 -16.49 -11.52
CA GLN A 19 20.11 -15.65 -10.34
C GLN A 19 21.14 -14.53 -10.52
N ASP A 20 22.28 -14.82 -11.14
CA ASP A 20 23.32 -13.83 -11.41
C ASP A 20 22.81 -12.69 -12.28
N ARG A 21 22.02 -13.00 -13.31
CA ARG A 21 21.41 -11.97 -14.15
C ARG A 21 20.47 -11.06 -13.35
N LEU A 22 19.70 -11.61 -12.41
CA LEU A 22 18.84 -10.79 -11.55
C LEU A 22 19.65 -9.97 -10.55
N ASN A 23 20.72 -10.52 -10.00
CA ASN A 23 21.66 -9.80 -9.13
C ASN A 23 22.31 -8.62 -9.86
N ASP A 24 22.71 -8.80 -11.12
CA ASP A 24 23.26 -7.75 -11.97
C ASP A 24 22.26 -6.61 -12.16
N VAL A 25 20.99 -6.94 -12.43
CA VAL A 25 19.93 -5.93 -12.59
C VAL A 25 19.76 -5.12 -11.30
N LEU A 26 19.67 -5.78 -10.15
CA LEU A 26 19.54 -5.10 -8.86
C LEU A 26 20.76 -4.22 -8.55
N SER A 27 21.96 -4.73 -8.79
CA SER A 27 23.22 -4.02 -8.56
C SER A 27 23.36 -2.81 -9.49
N HIS A 28 23.04 -2.98 -10.78
CA HIS A 28 23.07 -1.91 -11.77
C HIS A 28 22.11 -0.78 -11.41
N LEU A 29 20.86 -1.09 -11.07
CA LEU A 29 19.83 -0.08 -10.75
C LEU A 29 20.05 0.61 -9.40
N SER A 30 20.83 0.01 -8.51
CA SER A 30 21.12 0.54 -7.18
C SER A 30 22.51 1.14 -7.04
N ALA A 31 23.29 1.20 -8.13
CA ALA A 31 24.70 1.61 -8.10
C ALA A 31 24.94 3.02 -7.53
N ASP A 32 23.98 3.94 -7.69
CA ASP A 32 24.03 5.32 -7.19
C ASP A 32 23.33 5.51 -5.83
N THR A 33 22.95 4.41 -5.17
CA THR A 33 22.13 4.43 -3.95
C THR A 33 22.87 3.73 -2.82
N ASP A 34 22.97 4.37 -1.64
CA ASP A 34 23.46 3.69 -0.44
C ASP A 34 22.47 2.61 -0.02
N THR A 35 22.86 1.36 -0.23
CA THR A 35 22.06 0.16 0.04
C THR A 35 22.72 -0.74 1.08
N SER A 36 23.61 -0.20 1.91
CA SER A 36 24.30 -0.91 2.99
C SER A 36 23.33 -1.66 3.91
N ASP A 37 22.28 -0.97 4.36
CA ASP A 37 21.25 -1.51 5.25
C ASP A 37 20.07 -2.19 4.52
N LEU A 38 20.12 -2.29 3.19
CA LEU A 38 19.02 -2.81 2.39
C LEU A 38 19.11 -4.32 2.18
N ILE A 39 18.02 -5.01 2.54
CA ILE A 39 17.74 -6.39 2.16
C ILE A 39 16.66 -6.40 1.08
N VAL A 40 16.86 -7.20 0.03
CA VAL A 40 15.87 -7.47 -1.01
C VAL A 40 15.44 -8.92 -0.93
N ALA A 41 14.15 -9.17 -0.72
CA ALA A 41 13.57 -10.51 -0.73
C ALA A 41 12.69 -10.68 -1.97
N VAL A 42 13.09 -11.58 -2.87
CA VAL A 42 12.41 -11.87 -4.14
C VAL A 42 11.64 -13.17 -4.01
N TYR A 43 10.33 -13.12 -4.19
CA TYR A 43 9.43 -14.26 -4.13
C TYR A 43 8.92 -14.61 -5.53
N LEU A 44 9.34 -15.76 -6.04
CA LEU A 44 9.01 -16.28 -7.36
C LEU A 44 8.02 -17.44 -7.21
N LEU A 45 6.72 -17.16 -7.38
CA LEU A 45 5.67 -18.05 -6.90
C LEU A 45 4.72 -18.51 -8.00
N ARG A 46 4.30 -19.78 -7.94
CA ARG A 46 3.11 -20.27 -8.65
C ARG A 46 1.83 -19.94 -7.87
N ASN A 47 0.71 -19.91 -8.58
CA ASN A 47 -0.65 -19.77 -8.05
C ASN A 47 -0.90 -18.50 -7.25
N HIS A 48 -0.12 -17.44 -7.48
CA HIS A 48 -0.35 -16.15 -6.86
C HIS A 48 -0.93 -15.16 -7.88
N GLN A 49 -2.05 -14.51 -7.55
CA GLN A 49 -2.79 -13.73 -8.54
C GLN A 49 -2.06 -12.52 -9.18
N LEU A 50 -1.08 -11.89 -8.52
CA LEU A 50 -0.51 -10.63 -8.98
C LEU A 50 0.97 -10.51 -8.60
N SER A 51 1.77 -9.94 -9.49
CA SER A 51 3.11 -9.43 -9.20
C SER A 51 3.01 -8.08 -8.47
N GLY A 52 3.99 -7.76 -7.63
CA GLY A 52 3.98 -6.50 -6.88
C GLY A 52 5.12 -6.39 -5.86
N GLY A 53 5.40 -5.16 -5.45
CA GLY A 53 6.47 -4.82 -4.53
C GLY A 53 5.96 -4.18 -3.25
N ILE A 54 6.84 -4.11 -2.25
CA ILE A 54 6.69 -3.20 -1.12
C ILE A 54 8.06 -2.86 -0.51
N ALA A 55 8.30 -1.58 -0.27
CA ALA A 55 9.41 -1.07 0.53
C ALA A 55 8.99 -0.83 1.99
N ILE A 56 9.56 -1.60 2.92
CA ILE A 56 9.42 -1.46 4.37
C ILE A 56 10.66 -0.73 4.90
N VAL A 57 10.59 0.60 4.84
CA VAL A 57 11.78 1.46 4.96
C VAL A 57 11.67 2.55 6.03
N GLN A 58 10.46 2.86 6.49
CA GLN A 58 10.21 3.90 7.50
C GLN A 58 10.81 3.59 8.88
N GLN A 59 10.98 2.31 9.19
CA GLN A 59 11.60 1.83 10.43
C GLN A 59 12.54 0.68 10.10
N ASN A 60 13.56 0.48 10.93
CA ASN A 60 14.37 -0.72 10.85
C ASN A 60 13.53 -1.92 11.28
N ILE A 61 13.69 -3.04 10.58
CA ILE A 61 13.11 -4.31 10.97
C ILE A 61 14.20 -5.27 11.42
N THR A 62 13.78 -6.26 12.20
CA THR A 62 14.64 -7.33 12.74
C THR A 62 14.36 -8.66 12.02
N PRO A 63 15.22 -9.68 12.19
CA PRO A 63 14.98 -11.01 11.60
C PRO A 63 13.59 -11.60 11.94
N VAL A 64 13.08 -11.35 13.15
CA VAL A 64 11.74 -11.81 13.60
C VAL A 64 10.60 -11.17 12.79
N GLN A 65 10.84 -10.02 12.18
CA GLN A 65 9.89 -9.27 11.35
C GLN A 65 10.08 -9.50 9.85
N PHE A 66 11.04 -10.36 9.46
CA PHE A 66 11.35 -10.65 8.07
C PHE A 66 10.16 -11.27 7.32
N ALA A 67 9.37 -12.13 7.97
CA ALA A 67 8.13 -12.67 7.43
C ALA A 67 6.91 -11.84 7.90
N ALA A 68 5.94 -11.62 7.02
CA ALA A 68 4.74 -10.88 7.35
C ALA A 68 3.70 -11.77 8.03
N LYS A 69 3.29 -11.44 9.26
CA LYS A 69 2.28 -12.22 9.99
C LYS A 69 0.86 -12.16 9.39
N ARG A 70 0.54 -11.12 8.61
CA ARG A 70 -0.83 -10.87 8.10
C ARG A 70 -0.85 -10.11 6.78
N GLY A 71 -2.03 -10.07 6.14
CA GLY A 71 -2.30 -9.29 4.94
C GLY A 71 -1.82 -9.93 3.64
N LYS A 72 -1.69 -9.13 2.57
CA LYS A 72 -1.33 -9.60 1.22
C LYS A 72 0.05 -10.27 1.12
N TRP A 73 0.88 -10.12 2.16
CA TRP A 73 2.22 -10.70 2.27
C TRP A 73 2.30 -11.88 3.25
N ALA A 74 1.18 -12.34 3.82
CA ALA A 74 1.16 -13.42 4.82
C ALA A 74 1.72 -14.76 4.28
N PHE A 75 1.73 -14.95 2.97
CA PHE A 75 2.33 -16.13 2.33
C PHE A 75 3.83 -16.27 2.66
N THR A 76 4.51 -15.17 3.01
CA THR A 76 5.95 -15.20 3.33
C THR A 76 6.28 -16.07 4.55
N ASN A 77 5.32 -16.36 5.43
CA ASN A 77 5.52 -17.23 6.60
C ASN A 77 5.84 -18.69 6.24
N ARG A 78 5.59 -19.11 4.99
CA ARG A 78 5.95 -20.46 4.52
C ARG A 78 7.45 -20.62 4.22
N PHE A 79 8.19 -19.51 4.19
CA PHE A 79 9.63 -19.50 3.94
C PHE A 79 10.38 -19.16 5.23
N SER A 80 11.44 -19.90 5.51
CA SER A 80 12.33 -19.59 6.63
C SER A 80 13.06 -18.27 6.39
N ALA A 81 13.19 -17.45 7.44
CA ALA A 81 14.04 -16.28 7.37
C ALA A 81 15.52 -16.73 7.19
N PRO A 82 16.30 -16.05 6.35
CA PRO A 82 17.73 -16.35 6.22
C PRO A 82 18.46 -16.21 7.56
N VAL A 83 19.38 -17.13 7.82
CA VAL A 83 20.11 -17.21 9.09
C VAL A 83 21.15 -16.10 9.27
N ASP A 84 21.57 -15.47 8.17
CA ASP A 84 22.62 -14.46 8.12
C ASP A 84 22.07 -13.02 8.02
N LEU A 85 20.79 -12.82 8.34
CA LEU A 85 20.18 -11.49 8.37
C LEU A 85 20.85 -10.59 9.43
N PRO A 86 21.10 -9.30 9.11
CA PRO A 86 21.55 -8.33 10.11
C PRO A 86 20.53 -8.16 11.25
N GLU A 87 21.00 -7.66 12.40
CA GLU A 87 20.12 -7.37 13.56
C GLU A 87 19.04 -6.34 13.20
N LYS A 88 19.40 -5.33 12.40
CA LYS A 88 18.53 -4.25 11.94
C LYS A 88 18.79 -3.99 10.46
N PHE A 89 17.71 -3.88 9.69
CA PHE A 89 17.79 -3.63 8.26
C PHE A 89 16.52 -2.98 7.71
N LYS A 90 16.59 -2.48 6.47
CA LYS A 90 15.45 -2.10 5.63
C LYS A 90 15.12 -3.23 4.68
N LEU A 91 13.86 -3.37 4.29
CA LEU A 91 13.42 -4.49 3.45
C LEU A 91 12.61 -4.03 2.25
N ILE A 92 13.03 -4.41 1.06
CA ILE A 92 12.18 -4.45 -0.12
C ILE A 92 11.73 -5.90 -0.34
N ARG A 93 10.43 -6.13 -0.48
CA ARG A 93 9.90 -7.42 -0.94
C ARG A 93 9.39 -7.27 -2.35
N LEU A 94 9.80 -8.16 -3.24
CA LEU A 94 9.29 -8.27 -4.60
C LEU A 94 8.60 -9.62 -4.75
N LYS A 95 7.44 -9.65 -5.38
CA LYS A 95 6.73 -10.89 -5.66
C LYS A 95 6.37 -10.96 -7.12
N PHE A 96 6.58 -12.10 -7.74
CA PHE A 96 6.21 -12.38 -9.12
C PHE A 96 5.32 -13.61 -9.23
N ASN A 97 4.25 -13.48 -10.00
CA ASN A 97 3.44 -14.60 -10.43
C ASN A 97 4.08 -15.30 -11.64
N LEU A 98 4.37 -16.60 -11.49
CA LEU A 98 4.99 -17.42 -12.54
C LEU A 98 4.02 -18.39 -13.22
N ASN A 99 2.70 -18.27 -13.00
CA ASN A 99 1.72 -19.13 -13.67
C ASN A 99 1.65 -18.89 -15.17
N GLU A 100 1.70 -17.63 -15.58
CA GLU A 100 1.56 -17.20 -16.96
C GLU A 100 2.72 -16.24 -17.28
N ALA A 101 3.95 -16.77 -17.34
CA ALA A 101 5.12 -16.02 -17.78
C ALA A 101 5.08 -15.71 -19.29
N ASN A 102 3.93 -15.26 -19.79
CA ASN A 102 3.71 -14.87 -21.16
C ASN A 102 4.19 -13.42 -21.29
N TYR A 103 5.49 -13.28 -21.53
CA TYR A 103 6.06 -12.02 -21.98
C TYR A 103 6.00 -11.95 -23.51
N PRO A 104 5.63 -10.80 -24.10
CA PRO A 104 5.42 -9.51 -23.47
C PRO A 104 4.15 -9.44 -22.61
N LEU A 105 4.28 -8.85 -21.41
CA LEU A 105 3.20 -8.72 -20.43
C LEU A 105 2.57 -7.32 -20.52
N GLN A 106 1.25 -7.24 -20.57
CA GLN A 106 0.50 -5.99 -20.43
C GLN A 106 -0.39 -6.02 -19.20
N GLN A 107 -0.35 -4.97 -18.37
CA GLN A 107 -1.18 -4.88 -17.17
C GLN A 107 -1.54 -3.44 -16.82
N ILE A 108 -2.67 -3.27 -16.14
CA ILE A 108 -3.09 -1.99 -15.57
C ILE A 108 -2.90 -2.04 -14.06
N ASP A 109 -2.15 -1.09 -13.50
CA ASP A 109 -1.97 -1.01 -12.05
C ASP A 109 -3.15 -0.31 -11.35
N GLN A 110 -3.19 -0.43 -10.02
CA GLN A 110 -4.24 0.20 -9.19
C GLN A 110 -4.21 1.75 -9.21
N TYR A 111 -3.13 2.34 -9.71
CA TYR A 111 -2.94 3.79 -9.86
C TYR A 111 -3.31 4.26 -11.28
N GLY A 112 -3.76 3.35 -12.13
CA GLY A 112 -4.24 3.64 -13.46
C GLY A 112 -3.13 3.86 -14.49
N TRP A 113 -2.00 3.19 -14.35
CA TRP A 113 -0.99 3.09 -15.41
C TRP A 113 -1.20 1.82 -16.22
N GLU A 114 -1.16 1.97 -17.54
CA GLU A 114 -1.01 0.88 -18.49
C GLU A 114 0.47 0.61 -18.70
N TRP A 115 0.90 -0.59 -18.37
CA TRP A 115 2.27 -1.06 -18.49
C TRP A 115 2.39 -2.12 -19.57
N ARG A 116 3.51 -2.09 -20.30
CA ARG A 116 3.96 -3.17 -21.16
C ARG A 116 5.42 -3.49 -20.88
N TYR A 117 5.70 -4.75 -20.57
CA TYR A 117 7.03 -5.29 -20.29
C TYR A 117 7.39 -6.28 -21.39
N GLN A 118 8.54 -6.12 -22.03
CA GLN A 118 8.93 -7.03 -23.13
C GLN A 118 9.39 -8.40 -22.62
N SER A 119 10.03 -8.45 -21.45
CA SER A 119 10.55 -9.66 -20.81
C SER A 119 10.31 -9.67 -19.30
N PHE A 120 10.55 -10.83 -18.66
CA PHE A 120 10.56 -10.93 -17.20
C PHE A 120 11.58 -9.99 -16.56
N THR A 121 12.77 -9.89 -17.16
CA THR A 121 13.84 -9.01 -16.69
C THR A 121 13.39 -7.55 -16.67
N ASP A 122 12.68 -7.10 -17.71
CA ASP A 122 12.14 -5.73 -17.78
C ASP A 122 11.11 -5.47 -16.67
N HIS A 123 10.22 -6.43 -16.42
CA HIS A 123 9.24 -6.33 -15.35
C HIS A 123 9.89 -6.36 -13.96
N PHE A 124 10.90 -7.21 -13.78
CA PHE A 124 11.68 -7.29 -12.55
C PHE A 124 12.42 -5.98 -12.26
N ALA A 125 13.14 -5.48 -13.26
CA ALA A 125 13.88 -4.22 -13.20
C ALA A 125 12.96 -3.05 -12.82
N PHE A 126 11.80 -2.94 -13.49
CA PHE A 126 10.85 -1.87 -13.23
C PHE A 126 10.31 -1.92 -11.79
N LEU A 127 9.88 -3.11 -11.35
CA LEU A 127 9.30 -3.25 -10.01
C LEU A 127 10.32 -2.97 -8.91
N PHE A 128 11.57 -3.41 -9.08
CA PHE A 128 12.64 -3.06 -8.16
C PHE A 128 12.91 -1.56 -8.15
N ALA A 129 13.04 -0.92 -9.31
CA ALA A 129 13.25 0.52 -9.41
C ALA A 129 12.12 1.30 -8.70
N HIS A 130 10.86 0.89 -8.88
CA HIS A 130 9.73 1.50 -8.17
C HIS A 130 9.88 1.42 -6.65
N GLU A 131 10.21 0.25 -6.10
CA GLU A 131 10.41 0.11 -4.66
C GLU A 131 11.70 0.78 -4.16
N LEU A 132 12.73 0.84 -4.99
CA LEU A 132 13.98 1.54 -4.70
C LEU A 132 13.76 3.05 -4.60
N HIS A 133 12.86 3.63 -5.39
CA HIS A 133 12.44 5.02 -5.23
C HIS A 133 11.86 5.28 -3.84
N HIS A 134 10.95 4.41 -3.37
CA HIS A 134 10.39 4.51 -2.02
C HIS A 134 11.46 4.38 -0.94
N PHE A 135 12.42 3.45 -1.12
CA PHE A 135 13.58 3.34 -0.24
C PHE A 135 14.39 4.65 -0.20
N ARG A 136 14.83 5.16 -1.35
CA ARG A 136 15.57 6.43 -1.48
C ARG A 136 14.83 7.57 -0.81
N ARG A 137 13.51 7.62 -0.99
CA ARG A 137 12.67 8.67 -0.43
C ARG A 137 12.61 8.64 1.09
N TYR A 138 12.22 7.50 1.65
CA TYR A 138 11.94 7.41 3.09
C TYR A 138 13.19 7.17 3.94
N HIS A 139 14.25 6.62 3.36
CA HIS A 139 15.48 6.32 4.09
C HIS A 139 16.58 7.37 3.87
N LEU A 140 16.79 7.80 2.63
CA LEU A 140 17.87 8.74 2.28
C LEU A 140 17.38 10.20 2.17
N GLY A 141 16.07 10.44 2.30
CA GLY A 141 15.49 11.79 2.22
C GLY A 141 15.46 12.38 0.81
N PHE A 142 15.73 11.57 -0.22
CA PHE A 142 15.59 12.00 -1.61
C PHE A 142 14.10 12.19 -1.97
N HIS A 143 13.80 12.89 -3.07
CA HIS A 143 12.44 12.96 -3.62
C HIS A 143 11.34 13.37 -2.61
N PRO A 144 11.54 14.43 -1.79
CA PRO A 144 10.56 14.81 -0.79
C PRO A 144 9.22 15.17 -1.45
N ARG A 145 8.11 14.73 -0.83
CA ARG A 145 6.71 14.95 -1.30
C ARG A 145 6.32 14.22 -2.59
N GLU A 146 7.20 13.42 -3.17
CA GLU A 146 6.85 12.53 -4.26
C GLU A 146 5.97 11.37 -3.78
N GLY A 147 5.18 10.75 -4.65
CA GLY A 147 4.27 9.63 -4.30
C GLY A 147 4.31 8.52 -5.34
N GLU A 148 3.31 7.64 -5.34
CA GLU A 148 3.26 6.46 -6.23
C GLU A 148 3.39 6.80 -7.73
N HIS A 149 2.79 7.91 -8.18
CA HIS A 149 2.92 8.35 -9.57
C HIS A 149 4.34 8.84 -9.91
N SER A 150 5.00 9.48 -8.95
CA SER A 150 6.39 9.92 -9.12
C SER A 150 7.33 8.71 -9.11
N ALA A 151 7.08 7.71 -8.25
CA ALA A 151 7.81 6.45 -8.24
C ALA A 151 7.67 5.71 -9.58
N ASN A 152 6.44 5.58 -10.11
CA ASN A 152 6.18 5.00 -11.44
C ASN A 152 6.95 5.74 -12.55
N LYS A 153 6.91 7.08 -12.54
CA LYS A 153 7.59 7.91 -13.54
C LYS A 153 9.11 7.76 -13.44
N TRP A 154 9.65 7.83 -12.22
CA TRP A 154 11.07 7.67 -11.96
C TRP A 154 11.56 6.29 -12.39
N ALA A 155 10.84 5.23 -12.02
CA ALA A 155 11.16 3.87 -12.42
C ALA A 155 11.18 3.73 -13.95
N LEU A 156 10.19 4.27 -14.65
CA LEU A 156 10.14 4.26 -16.11
C LEU A 156 11.33 5.00 -16.74
N GLU A 157 11.71 6.16 -16.22
CA GLU A 157 12.90 6.90 -16.66
C GLU A 157 14.19 6.09 -16.43
N GLN A 158 14.31 5.39 -15.30
CA GLN A 158 15.46 4.51 -15.03
C GLN A 158 15.51 3.32 -15.99
N MET A 159 14.36 2.72 -16.31
CA MET A 159 14.28 1.63 -17.28
C MET A 159 14.79 2.07 -18.65
N GLN A 160 14.35 3.24 -19.12
CA GLN A 160 14.78 3.81 -20.39
C GLN A 160 16.28 4.10 -20.43
N LYS A 161 16.84 4.70 -19.36
CA LYS A 161 18.27 4.98 -19.25
C LYS A 161 19.13 3.73 -19.22
N SER A 162 18.64 2.67 -18.59
CA SER A 162 19.36 1.41 -18.39
C SER A 162 19.16 0.41 -19.55
N GLY A 163 18.44 0.80 -20.61
CA GLY A 163 18.21 -0.03 -21.79
C GLY A 163 17.15 -1.13 -21.62
N PHE A 164 16.31 -1.07 -20.58
CA PHE A 164 15.18 -1.99 -20.42
C PHE A 164 13.99 -1.58 -21.29
N TYR A 165 13.26 -2.56 -21.80
CA TYR A 165 12.12 -2.37 -22.70
C TYR A 165 10.81 -2.32 -21.91
N VAL A 166 10.60 -1.20 -21.21
CA VAL A 166 9.38 -0.92 -20.44
C VAL A 166 8.66 0.27 -21.05
N GLN A 167 7.36 0.09 -21.33
CA GLN A 167 6.48 1.17 -21.75
C GLN A 167 5.43 1.39 -20.67
N GLY A 168 5.25 2.65 -20.30
CA GLY A 168 4.25 3.06 -19.33
C GLY A 168 3.51 4.29 -19.82
N LYS A 169 2.19 4.26 -19.76
CA LYS A 169 1.39 5.47 -19.94
C LYS A 169 0.29 5.50 -18.90
N ARG A 170 -0.03 6.70 -18.41
CA ARG A 170 -1.19 6.85 -17.54
C ARG A 170 -2.44 6.63 -18.36
N ALA A 171 -3.22 5.62 -18.03
CA ALA A 171 -4.51 5.41 -18.64
C ALA A 171 -5.35 6.67 -18.39
N ILE A 172 -5.82 7.28 -19.48
CA ILE A 172 -6.83 8.32 -19.38
C ILE A 172 -8.12 7.57 -19.07
N PHE A 173 -8.38 7.32 -17.79
CA PHE A 173 -9.73 6.99 -17.37
C PHE A 173 -10.59 8.19 -17.73
N ARG A 174 -11.27 8.12 -18.88
CA ARG A 174 -12.54 8.80 -19.03
C ARG A 174 -13.33 8.28 -17.84
N LYS A 175 -13.51 9.13 -16.81
CA LYS A 175 -14.47 8.85 -15.75
C LYS A 175 -15.75 8.48 -16.51
N GLN A 176 -16.07 7.19 -16.62
CA GLN A 176 -17.43 6.79 -16.93
C GLN A 176 -18.22 7.53 -15.86
N LYS A 177 -19.00 8.52 -16.28
CA LYS A 177 -19.92 9.24 -15.41
C LYS A 177 -20.72 8.12 -14.76
N ARG A 178 -20.36 7.72 -13.54
CA ARG A 178 -21.14 6.76 -12.76
C ARG A 178 -22.56 7.30 -12.83
N ASN A 179 -23.46 6.56 -13.46
CA ASN A 179 -24.81 6.98 -13.79
C ASN A 179 -25.36 7.85 -12.66
N SER A 180 -25.52 9.15 -12.96
CA SER A 180 -25.96 10.21 -12.04
C SER A 180 -27.28 9.87 -11.35
N VAL A 181 -28.04 8.92 -11.90
CA VAL A 181 -29.31 8.41 -11.38
C VAL A 181 -29.19 7.89 -9.95
N ARG A 182 -28.13 7.13 -9.59
CA ARG A 182 -27.99 6.60 -8.22
C ARG A 182 -27.65 7.71 -7.20
N THR A 183 -26.95 8.74 -7.65
CA THR A 183 -26.61 9.93 -6.83
C THR A 183 -27.80 10.90 -6.72
N PHE A 184 -28.68 10.95 -7.73
CA PHE A 184 -29.92 11.73 -7.68
C PHE A 184 -30.93 11.09 -6.71
N LEU A 185 -31.13 9.77 -6.79
CA LEU A 185 -31.96 9.04 -5.83
C LEU A 185 -31.39 9.04 -4.40
N GLN A 186 -30.06 9.00 -4.22
CA GLN A 186 -29.45 9.18 -2.89
C GLN A 186 -29.54 10.63 -2.37
N LYS A 187 -29.61 11.64 -3.24
CA LYS A 187 -29.86 13.03 -2.84
C LYS A 187 -31.32 13.30 -2.46
N LEU A 188 -32.25 12.47 -2.92
CA LEU A 188 -33.66 12.52 -2.54
C LEU A 188 -33.96 11.80 -1.22
N GLN A 189 -33.02 11.02 -0.68
CA GLN A 189 -33.21 10.45 0.65
C GLN A 189 -32.94 11.55 1.70
N PRO A 190 -33.93 11.86 2.57
CA PRO A 190 -33.72 12.80 3.66
C PRO A 190 -32.56 12.31 4.54
N ASP A 191 -31.64 13.22 4.87
CA ASP A 191 -30.53 12.92 5.77
C ASP A 191 -31.10 12.56 7.14
N ARG A 192 -31.12 11.26 7.46
CA ARG A 192 -31.63 10.72 8.74
C ARG A 192 -30.96 11.36 9.96
N TYR A 193 -29.80 11.99 9.78
CA TYR A 193 -29.02 12.63 10.82
C TYR A 193 -29.06 14.17 10.73
N GLN A 194 -30.00 14.76 10.00
CA GLN A 194 -30.12 16.21 9.83
C GLN A 194 -30.13 16.96 11.17
N LYS A 195 -30.80 16.41 12.20
CA LYS A 195 -30.85 17.01 13.55
C LYS A 195 -29.46 17.20 14.18
N PHE A 196 -28.49 16.34 13.87
CA PHE A 196 -27.12 16.43 14.40
C PHE A 196 -26.21 17.36 13.60
N ARG A 197 -26.66 17.90 12.45
CA ARG A 197 -25.83 18.73 11.57
C ARG A 197 -25.54 20.12 12.15
N TYR A 198 -26.33 20.55 13.12
CA TYR A 198 -26.15 21.82 13.81
C TYR A 198 -25.14 21.75 14.95
N LEU A 199 -24.68 20.54 15.34
CA LEU A 199 -23.72 20.35 16.41
C LEU A 199 -22.38 21.04 16.11
N ARG A 200 -21.93 21.85 17.05
CA ARG A 200 -20.65 22.56 17.06
C ARG A 200 -19.67 21.87 18.01
N ALA A 201 -18.42 22.29 17.96
CA ALA A 201 -17.46 21.88 18.98
C ALA A 201 -17.91 22.46 20.34
N GLY A 202 -17.82 21.68 21.41
CA GLY A 202 -18.28 22.05 22.75
C GLY A 202 -19.70 21.60 23.09
N ASP A 203 -20.53 21.28 22.09
CA ASP A 203 -21.91 20.84 22.34
C ASP A 203 -21.92 19.48 23.06
N GLN A 204 -22.88 19.28 23.96
CA GLN A 204 -23.05 18.03 24.69
C GLN A 204 -24.00 17.08 23.96
N ILE A 205 -23.66 15.80 23.94
CA ILE A 205 -24.54 14.73 23.48
C ILE A 205 -24.56 13.59 24.49
N LEU A 206 -25.68 12.88 24.56
CA LEU A 206 -25.87 11.74 25.45
C LEU A 206 -25.60 10.44 24.69
N ILE A 207 -24.71 9.60 25.19
CA ILE A 207 -24.48 8.26 24.62
C ILE A 207 -25.61 7.34 25.09
N LYS A 208 -26.49 6.91 24.18
CA LYS A 208 -27.62 6.03 24.49
C LYS A 208 -27.32 4.55 24.33
N TYR A 209 -26.29 4.21 23.57
CA TYR A 209 -25.90 2.83 23.34
C TYR A 209 -24.37 2.71 23.25
N ASP A 210 -23.81 1.83 24.08
CA ASP A 210 -22.45 1.32 23.93
C ASP A 210 -22.53 -0.20 24.04
N PRO A 211 -22.20 -0.97 22.99
CA PRO A 211 -22.25 -2.44 23.05
C PRO A 211 -21.29 -3.03 24.10
N ARG A 212 -20.37 -2.23 24.65
CA ARG A 212 -19.47 -2.62 25.73
C ARG A 212 -19.86 -2.07 27.10
N GLY A 213 -20.96 -1.31 27.20
CA GLY A 213 -21.48 -0.76 28.46
C GLY A 213 -20.54 0.18 29.20
N ARG A 214 -19.57 0.82 28.53
CA ARG A 214 -18.56 1.65 29.22
C ARG A 214 -19.03 3.08 29.47
N TYR A 215 -19.83 3.62 28.55
CA TYR A 215 -20.25 5.02 28.56
C TYR A 215 -21.75 5.15 28.29
N GLU A 216 -22.52 4.09 28.57
CA GLU A 216 -23.97 4.14 28.37
C GLU A 216 -24.62 5.14 29.33
N ASN A 217 -25.47 6.01 28.80
CA ASN A 217 -26.04 7.18 29.45
C ASN A 217 -25.02 8.24 29.94
N ASP A 218 -23.77 8.19 29.46
CA ASP A 218 -22.78 9.22 29.77
C ASP A 218 -22.91 10.43 28.83
N LEU A 219 -22.60 11.62 29.36
CA LEU A 219 -22.49 12.84 28.58
C LEU A 219 -21.12 12.91 27.90
N ALA A 220 -21.13 13.33 26.65
CA ALA A 220 -19.91 13.48 25.88
C ALA A 220 -19.91 14.78 25.09
N GLU A 221 -18.76 15.44 25.07
CA GLU A 221 -18.55 16.71 24.39
C GLU A 221 -18.19 16.46 22.92
N VAL A 222 -18.84 17.16 22.00
CA VAL A 222 -18.50 17.14 20.58
C VAL A 222 -17.18 17.87 20.37
N ILE A 223 -16.17 17.16 19.87
CA ILE A 223 -14.82 17.72 19.67
C ILE A 223 -14.76 18.60 18.41
N ARG A 224 -15.57 18.27 17.39
CA ARG A 224 -15.60 19.04 16.15
C ARG A 224 -16.93 18.90 15.40
N PRO A 225 -17.32 19.92 14.61
CA PRO A 225 -18.52 19.86 13.80
C PRO A 225 -18.55 18.67 12.84
N LEU A 226 -19.77 18.18 12.56
CA LEU A 226 -19.96 17.08 11.63
C LEU A 226 -19.72 17.51 10.19
N ARG A 227 -19.00 16.67 9.44
CA ARG A 227 -18.88 16.82 7.98
C ARG A 227 -20.18 16.42 7.29
N LYS A 228 -20.44 17.02 6.11
CA LYS A 228 -21.52 16.63 5.21
C LYS A 228 -21.48 15.12 4.95
N ASN A 229 -22.61 14.44 5.18
CA ASN A 229 -22.79 12.98 5.06
C ASN A 229 -22.07 12.10 6.11
N SER A 230 -21.47 12.68 7.16
CA SER A 230 -20.90 11.84 8.23
C SER A 230 -22.00 11.09 8.98
N LYS A 231 -21.79 9.80 9.22
CA LYS A 231 -22.65 8.94 10.07
C LYS A 231 -22.10 8.77 11.49
N ARG A 232 -20.98 9.44 11.79
CA ARG A 232 -20.29 9.39 13.07
C ARG A 232 -19.91 10.79 13.54
N VAL A 233 -19.94 10.99 14.85
CA VAL A 233 -19.49 12.21 15.53
C VAL A 233 -18.18 11.91 16.27
N VAL A 234 -17.33 12.93 16.44
CA VAL A 234 -16.13 12.80 17.27
C VAL A 234 -16.43 13.42 18.61
N ILE A 235 -16.32 12.63 19.68
CA ILE A 235 -16.67 13.04 21.04
C ILE A 235 -15.53 12.81 22.02
N ALA A 236 -15.52 13.59 23.10
CA ALA A 236 -14.72 13.37 24.30
C ALA A 236 -15.65 12.86 25.41
N THR A 237 -15.32 11.71 26.01
CA THR A 237 -16.01 11.16 27.18
C THR A 237 -15.51 11.79 28.48
N SER A 238 -16.23 11.59 29.58
CA SER A 238 -15.90 12.12 30.92
C SER A 238 -14.49 11.77 31.40
N ASP A 239 -13.94 10.63 30.96
CA ASP A 239 -12.58 10.17 31.24
C ASP A 239 -11.49 10.80 30.34
N GLY A 240 -11.86 11.80 29.52
CA GLY A 240 -10.96 12.51 28.61
C GLY A 240 -10.60 11.75 27.34
N LYS A 241 -11.12 10.53 27.13
CA LYS A 241 -10.84 9.75 25.91
C LYS A 241 -11.62 10.29 24.71
N LYS A 242 -11.02 10.19 23.53
CA LYS A 242 -11.58 10.68 22.27
C LYS A 242 -12.04 9.53 21.39
N TRP A 243 -13.27 9.58 20.93
CA TRP A 243 -13.89 8.49 20.17
C TRP A 243 -14.58 8.99 18.90
N ARG A 244 -14.76 8.06 17.96
CA ARG A 244 -15.63 8.23 16.79
C ARG A 244 -16.90 7.42 17.00
N TRP A 245 -17.97 8.07 17.44
CA TRP A 245 -19.22 7.41 17.83
C TRP A 245 -20.26 7.42 16.71
N PRO A 246 -21.01 6.33 16.48
CA PRO A 246 -22.16 6.31 15.57
C PRO A 246 -23.26 7.28 16.01
N LEU A 247 -23.83 8.02 15.06
CA LEU A 247 -24.92 8.98 15.34
C LEU A 247 -26.23 8.31 15.74
N GLU A 248 -26.41 7.05 15.35
CA GLU A 248 -27.51 6.18 15.77
C GLU A 248 -27.46 5.82 17.26
N TRP A 249 -26.33 6.02 17.93
CA TRP A 249 -26.12 5.62 19.34
C TRP A 249 -26.11 6.81 20.30
N VAL A 250 -26.42 8.01 19.82
CA VAL A 250 -26.33 9.24 20.62
C VAL A 250 -27.60 10.07 20.46
N HIS A 251 -27.96 10.78 21.52
CA HIS A 251 -29.08 11.72 21.55
C HIS A 251 -28.56 13.14 21.78
N LEU A 252 -29.27 14.11 21.21
CA LEU A 252 -29.03 15.52 21.53
C LEU A 252 -29.52 15.77 22.96
N VAL A 253 -28.74 16.53 23.72
CA VAL A 253 -29.18 17.10 24.99
C VAL A 253 -29.84 18.43 24.62
N ASN A 254 -31.13 18.56 24.88
CA ASN A 254 -31.84 19.83 24.68
C ASN A 254 -31.45 20.83 25.77
#